data_AF-A0A2N2H4P1-F1
#
_entry.id   AF-A0A2N2H4P1-F1
#
_cell.length_a   1.000
_cell.length_b   1.000
_cell.length_c   1.000
_cell.angle_alpha   90.00
_cell.angle_beta   90.00
_cell.angle_gamma   90.00
#
_symmetry.space_group_name_H-M   'P 1'
#
loop_
_entity.id
_entity.type
_entity.pdbx_description
1 polymer ?
#
loop_
_entity_poly.entity_id
_entity_poly.type
_entity_poly.pdbx_seq_one_letter_code
_entity_poly.pdbx_strand_id
1 'polypeptide(L)' 'MVVVEARVVDATHLELTRPIDTPPGEKVVVSVLDPAREDSERDAWLAISHSALASAYGDSEPEYTQGMIKEPNPEYGR' A
#
# COMPACT_ATOMS: atom_id res chain seq x y z
N MET A 1 -9.60 -6.20 16.63
CA MET A 1 -9.27 -4.77 16.54
C MET A 1 -10.54 -4.04 16.17
N VAL A 2 -11.03 -3.15 17.04
CA VAL A 2 -12.24 -2.36 16.78
C VAL A 2 -11.79 -0.97 16.36
N VAL A 3 -12.17 -0.53 15.16
CA VAL A 3 -11.91 0.82 14.68
C VAL A 3 -13.11 1.69 15.03
N VAL A 4 -12.83 2.83 15.66
CA VAL A 4 -13.83 3.79 16.12
C VAL A 4 -13.35 5.17 15.72
N GLU A 5 -14.23 5.89 15.03
CA GLU A 5 -13.95 7.26 14.66
C GLU A 5 -14.09 8.17 15.88
N ALA A 6 -13.23 9.17 15.97
CA ALA A 6 -13.27 10.17 17.01
C ALA A 6 -12.97 11.54 16.43
N ARG A 7 -13.60 12.57 17.00
CA ARG A 7 -13.25 13.96 16.71
C ARG A 7 -12.21 14.43 17.72
N VAL A 8 -11.18 15.11 17.24
CA VAL A 8 -10.23 15.83 18.10
C VAL A 8 -10.92 17.07 18.64
N VAL A 9 -11.10 17.15 19.97
CA VAL A 9 -11.64 18.35 20.64
C VAL A 9 -10.48 19.31 20.96
N ASP A 10 -9.38 18.75 21.47
CA ASP A 10 -8.11 19.43 21.67
C ASP A 10 -6.95 18.41 21.66
N ALA A 11 -5.74 18.87 21.96
CA ALA A 11 -4.53 18.03 21.94
C ALA A 11 -4.56 16.82 22.90
N THR A 12 -5.48 16.79 23.86
CA THR A 12 -5.58 15.77 24.92
C THR A 12 -6.95 15.10 25.02
N HIS A 13 -7.95 15.59 24.28
CA HIS A 13 -9.32 15.08 24.35
C HIS A 13 -9.84 14.64 22.98
N LEU A 14 -10.30 13.39 22.93
CA LEU A 14 -10.99 12.80 21.80
C LEU A 14 -12.45 12.54 22.17
N GLU A 15 -13.38 12.94 21.31
CA GLU A 15 -14.80 12.62 21.45
C GLU A 15 -15.16 11.48 20.50
N LEU A 16 -15.52 10.33 21.05
CA LEU A 16 -15.88 9.14 20.28
C LEU A 16 -17.22 9.36 19.58
N THR A 17 -17.33 9.02 18.29
CA THR A 17 -18.62 9.10 17.56
C THR A 17 -19.62 8.06 18.05
N ARG A 18 -19.13 6.97 18.66
CA ARG A 18 -19.93 5.92 19.28
C ARG A 18 -19.23 5.35 20.52
N PRO A 19 -19.98 4.81 21.50
CA PRO A 19 -19.39 4.16 22.66
C PRO A 19 -18.53 2.95 22.28
N ILE A 20 -17.51 2.69 23.10
CA ILE A 20 -16.71 1.47 23.06
C ILE A 20 -17.05 0.60 24.26
N ASP A 21 -16.98 -0.72 24.07
CA ASP A 21 -17.18 -1.68 25.14
C ASP A 21 -15.89 -1.86 25.93
N THR A 22 -15.57 -0.86 26.76
CA THR A 22 -14.35 -0.83 27.57
C THR A 22 -14.63 -0.14 28.90
N PRO A 23 -14.27 -0.74 30.04
CA PRO A 23 -14.54 -0.15 31.34
C PRO A 23 -13.68 1.10 31.61
N PRO A 24 -14.14 2.02 32.48
CA PRO A 24 -13.36 3.19 32.86
C PRO A 24 -11.98 2.82 33.43
N GLY A 25 -10.92 3.50 32.97
CA GLY A 25 -9.54 3.32 33.45
C GLY A 25 -8.68 2.36 32.64
N GLU A 26 -9.27 1.63 31.69
CA GLU A 26 -8.51 0.79 30.76
C GLU A 26 -7.71 1.61 29.74
N LYS A 27 -6.58 1.05 29.32
CA LYS A 27 -5.69 1.69 28.34
C LYS A 27 -6.16 1.38 26.92
N VAL A 28 -6.20 2.42 26.08
CA VAL A 28 -6.49 2.29 24.65
C VAL A 28 -5.30 2.76 23.82
N VAL A 29 -5.13 2.17 22.63
CA VAL A 29 -4.14 2.63 21.63
C VAL A 29 -4.87 3.48 20.60
N VAL A 30 -4.34 4.67 20.34
CA VAL A 30 -4.88 5.61 19.35
C VAL A 30 -3.99 5.57 18.11
N SER A 31 -4.60 5.30 16.95
CA SER A 31 -3.96 5.47 15.64
C SER A 31 -4.57 6.70 14.98
N VAL A 32 -3.73 7.67 14.62
CA VAL A 32 -4.15 8.88 13.91
C VAL A 32 -3.85 8.68 12.43
N LEU A 33 -4.89 8.72 11.60
CA LEU A 33 -4.73 8.70 10.16
C LEU A 33 -4.23 10.09 9.73
N ASP A 34 -3.03 10.15 9.19
CA ASP A 34 -2.47 11.35 8.57
C ASP A 34 -2.70 11.26 7.05
N PRO A 35 -3.73 11.92 6.51
CA PRO A 35 -4.05 11.82 5.08
C PRO A 35 -2.92 12.37 4.21
N ALA A 36 -2.07 13.28 4.73
CA ALA A 36 -0.96 13.84 3.97
C ALA A 36 0.26 12.91 3.93
N ARG A 37 0.47 12.07 4.96
CA ARG A 37 1.57 11.09 4.97
C ARG A 37 1.29 9.89 4.07
N GLU A 38 0.04 9.43 4.00
CA GLU A 38 -0.35 8.30 3.17
C GLU A 38 -0.09 8.57 1.69
N ASP A 39 -0.32 9.81 1.24
CA ASP A 39 -0.08 10.23 -0.15
C ASP A 39 1.42 10.36 -0.45
N SER A 40 2.23 10.90 0.45
CA SER A 40 3.65 11.17 0.16
C SER A 40 4.50 9.91 -0.10
N GLU A 41 4.33 8.85 0.69
CA GLU A 41 5.05 7.59 0.50
C GLU A 41 4.54 6.87 -0.74
N ARG A 42 3.22 6.86 -0.92
CA ARG A 42 2.56 6.28 -2.09
C ARG A 42 3.03 6.95 -3.39
N ASP A 43 3.09 8.27 -3.42
CA ASP A 43 3.54 9.04 -4.59
C ASP A 43 5.01 8.77 -4.90
N ALA A 44 5.86 8.66 -3.88
CA ALA A 44 7.25 8.27 -4.05
C ALA A 44 7.38 6.86 -4.66
N TRP A 45 6.61 5.89 -4.16
CA TRP A 45 6.57 4.54 -4.73
C TRP A 45 6.07 4.52 -6.17
N LEU A 46 5.03 5.29 -6.49
CA LEU A 46 4.49 5.40 -7.85
C LEU A 46 5.53 6.00 -8.80
N ALA A 47 6.23 7.06 -8.39
CA ALA A 47 7.26 7.70 -9.20
C ALA A 47 8.41 6.73 -9.50
N ILE A 48 8.89 5.99 -8.49
CA ILE A 48 9.95 4.99 -8.66
C ILE A 48 9.48 3.86 -9.58
N SER A 49 8.27 3.34 -9.36
CA SER A 49 7.71 2.24 -10.15
C SER A 49 7.56 2.63 -11.63
N HIS A 50 7.08 3.84 -11.89
CA HIS A 50 6.96 4.37 -13.25
C HIS A 50 8.32 4.51 -13.93
N SER A 51 9.31 5.09 -13.23
CA SER A 51 10.66 5.23 -13.78
C SER A 51 11.30 3.88 -14.07
N ALA A 52 11.15 2.90 -13.16
CA ALA A 52 11.71 1.56 -13.33
C ALA A 52 11.07 0.85 -14.52
N LEU A 53 9.75 0.92 -14.66
CA LEU A 53 9.02 0.32 -15.79
C LEU A 53 9.49 0.90 -17.12
N ALA A 54 9.60 2.23 -17.22
CA ALA A 54 10.07 2.88 -18.44
C ALA A 54 11.52 2.46 -18.79
N SER A 55 12.38 2.27 -17.79
CA SER A 55 13.77 1.85 -18.00
C SER A 55 13.94 0.35 -18.33
N ALA A 56 12.92 -0.47 -18.04
CA ALA A 56 12.97 -1.91 -18.29
C ALA A 56 12.83 -2.24 -19.78
N TYR A 57 12.32 -1.29 -20.58
CA TYR A 57 12.16 -1.46 -22.02
C TYR A 57 13.09 -0.52 -22.79
N GLY A 58 13.60 -0.98 -23.92
CA GLY A 58 14.44 -0.14 -24.76
C GLY A 58 14.88 -0.81 -26.06
N ASP A 59 15.38 0.01 -26.99
CA ASP A 59 15.75 -0.44 -28.34
C ASP A 59 16.88 -1.49 -28.38
N SER A 60 17.56 -1.72 -27.25
CA SER A 60 18.66 -2.68 -27.09
C SER A 60 18.24 -3.99 -26.40
N GLU A 61 16.93 -4.27 -26.30
CA GLU A 61 16.46 -5.53 -25.76
C GLU A 61 16.94 -6.73 -26.60
N PRO A 62 17.38 -7.82 -25.96
CA PRO A 62 17.76 -9.03 -26.68
C PRO A 62 16.54 -9.70 -27.31
N GLU A 63 16.71 -10.28 -28.48
CA GLU A 63 15.66 -11.07 -29.12
C GLU A 63 15.43 -12.38 -28.35
N TYR A 64 14.22 -12.55 -27.78
CA TYR A 64 13.81 -13.77 -27.10
C TYR A 64 13.22 -14.77 -28.10
N THR A 65 14.08 -15.55 -28.74
CA THR A 65 13.66 -16.54 -29.77
C THR A 65 13.08 -17.81 -29.14
N GLN A 66 12.30 -18.59 -29.92
CA GLN A 66 11.80 -19.90 -29.50
C GLN A 66 12.93 -20.88 -29.13
N GLY A 67 14.13 -20.73 -29.70
CA GLY A 67 15.30 -21.53 -29.35
C GLY A 67 15.82 -21.31 -27.93
N MET A 68 15.38 -20.24 -27.24
CA MET A 68 15.73 -19.95 -25.85
C MET A 68 14.82 -20.65 -24.82
N ILE A 69 13.77 -21.34 -25.28
CA ILE A 69 12.85 -22.08 -24.41
C ILE A 69 13.60 -23.26 -23.77
N LYS A 70 13.71 -23.26 -22.44
CA LYS A 70 14.36 -24.35 -21.67
C LYS A 70 13.43 -25.56 -21.51
N GLU A 71 12.16 -25.31 -21.25
CA GLU A 71 11.14 -26.33 -21.08
C GLU A 71 9.86 -25.86 -21.76
N PRO A 72 9.36 -26.59 -22.78
CA PRO A 72 8.16 -26.19 -23.50
C PRO A 72 6.92 -26.44 -22.65
N ASN A 73 6.05 -25.44 -22.55
CA ASN A 73 4.77 -25.60 -21.88
C ASN A 73 3.76 -26.30 -22.83
N PRO A 74 3.26 -27.51 -22.50
CA PRO A 74 2.36 -28.27 -23.36
C PRO A 74 0.99 -27.61 -23.58
N GLU A 75 0.59 -26.66 -22.73
CA GLU A 75 -0.68 -25.93 -22.84
C GLU A 75 -0.67 -24.83 -23.90
N TYR A 76 0.50 -24.34 -24.30
CA TYR A 76 0.61 -23.20 -25.22
C TYR A 76 0.56 -23.60 -26.70
N GLY A 77 0.52 -24.89 -27.03
CA GLY A 77 0.46 -25.39 -28.42
C GLY A 77 1.66 -24.96 -29.29
N ARG A 78 1.84 -25.59 -30.44
CA ARG A 78 2.91 -25.24 -31.39
C ARG A 78 2.50 -24.11 -32.32
#